data_AF-A0A4X2LPH3-F1
#
_entry.id   AF-A0A4X2LPH3-F1
#
_cell.length_a   1.000
_cell.length_b   1.000
_cell.length_c   1.000
_cell.angle_alpha   90.00
_cell.angle_beta   90.00
_cell.angle_gamma   90.00
#
_symmetry.space_group_name_H-M   'P 1'
#
loop_
_entity.id
_entity.type
_entity.pdbx_description
1 polymer ?
#
loop_
_entity_poly.entity_id
_entity_poly.type
_entity_poly.pdbx_seq_one_letter_code
_entity_poly.pdbx_strand_id
1 'polypeptide(L)'
;MQRIRSSAWRLFDPLCSGAAGVRSGHPTAARRPLSSGQEPLKKTPLFDFHQSHGGKMVSFAGWSLPVQYRDSHIESHLHTRRHCSLFDVSHMLQTKIFGQDRVKLMESLVVGDIAELKPNQGTLTLFTNEEGGIIDDLIVTNTSNEYLYVVSNAGCREKDMALMQNKVSELRSAGCDVNMEVIDNALLALQGPSAAQVLQAGVSDDLRKLTFMTSAVMDVFGIPGCRVTRCGYTGEDGVEISVPAEKAVHLAEALLENKEVKLAGLAARDSLRLEAGLCLYGNDIDESTTPVEGSLGWTLGEITSGCPSPCLKKNVAMGYVDGKHSKIGTQLLVEVRKKQQEAVVSKMPFVPTRYYTLK
;
A
#
# COMPACT_ATOMS: atom_id res chain seq x y z
N MET A 1 -20.60 -10.07 -10.36
CA MET A 1 -21.06 -10.43 -9.00
C MET A 1 -22.16 -9.45 -8.61
N GLN A 2 -23.29 -9.90 -8.07
CA GLN A 2 -24.44 -9.04 -7.76
C GLN A 2 -24.08 -8.04 -6.65
N ARG A 3 -24.07 -6.74 -6.98
CA ARG A 3 -24.07 -5.64 -6.01
C ARG A 3 -25.20 -5.89 -5.00
N ILE A 4 -24.88 -6.21 -3.75
CA ILE A 4 -25.88 -6.18 -2.69
C ILE A 4 -25.97 -4.74 -2.21
N ARG A 5 -27.09 -4.07 -2.50
CA ARG A 5 -27.48 -2.84 -1.79
C ARG A 5 -27.78 -3.22 -0.33
N SER A 6 -26.77 -3.13 0.52
CA SER A 6 -26.90 -3.29 1.97
C SER A 6 -25.72 -2.59 2.61
N SER A 7 -25.77 -1.75 3.62
CA SER A 7 -26.83 -1.14 4.43
C SER A 7 -26.18 0.08 5.06
N ALA A 8 -26.98 1.03 5.52
CA ALA A 8 -26.51 2.22 6.21
C ALA A 8 -26.09 2.01 7.70
N TRP A 9 -25.37 3.00 8.23
CA TRP A 9 -24.59 3.02 9.47
C TRP A 9 -25.36 3.63 10.64
N ARG A 10 -24.90 3.43 11.88
CA ARG A 10 -25.31 4.21 13.06
C ARG A 10 -24.07 4.74 13.78
N LEU A 11 -23.94 6.05 13.97
CA LEU A 11 -22.95 6.67 14.89
C LEU A 11 -23.59 6.91 16.27
N PHE A 12 -22.85 6.66 17.34
CA PHE A 12 -23.20 7.08 18.70
C PHE A 12 -22.57 8.45 19.05
N ASP A 13 -23.15 9.13 20.04
CA ASP A 13 -22.71 10.43 20.58
C ASP A 13 -22.94 10.44 22.11
N PRO A 14 -22.37 11.36 22.91
CA PRO A 14 -21.03 11.28 23.51
C PRO A 14 -21.05 11.16 25.05
N LEU A 15 -19.85 10.92 25.62
CA LEU A 15 -19.45 10.93 27.06
C LEU A 15 -19.54 9.60 27.82
N CYS A 16 -18.39 9.04 28.18
CA CYS A 16 -17.95 8.99 29.58
C CYS A 16 -16.50 8.48 29.71
N SER A 17 -15.77 9.18 30.58
CA SER A 17 -14.42 8.92 31.06
C SER A 17 -14.29 7.59 31.80
N GLY A 18 -13.17 6.89 31.59
CA GLY A 18 -12.76 5.78 32.43
C GLY A 18 -11.32 5.37 32.13
N ALA A 19 -10.40 5.72 33.03
CA ALA A 19 -9.03 5.26 33.00
C ALA A 19 -8.96 3.78 33.45
N ALA A 20 -8.19 2.96 32.74
CA ALA A 20 -7.76 1.66 33.22
C ALA A 20 -6.32 1.38 32.74
N GLY A 21 -5.41 1.24 33.69
CA GLY A 21 -4.00 0.92 33.45
C GLY A 21 -3.81 -0.55 33.07
N VAL A 22 -2.83 -0.80 32.20
CA VAL A 22 -2.40 -2.14 31.81
C VAL A 22 -1.07 -2.45 32.50
N ARG A 23 -1.02 -3.57 33.23
CA ARG A 23 0.20 -4.11 33.84
C ARG A 23 0.96 -4.94 32.81
N SER A 24 2.26 -4.66 32.69
CA SER A 24 3.23 -5.41 31.88
C SER A 24 3.63 -6.73 32.55
N GLY A 25 3.52 -7.84 31.82
CA GLY A 25 4.16 -9.11 32.16
C GLY A 25 5.03 -9.56 30.99
N HIS A 26 6.36 -9.47 31.15
CA HIS A 26 7.32 -10.05 30.21
C HIS A 26 7.55 -11.53 30.52
N PRO A 27 7.51 -12.43 29.51
CA PRO A 27 8.21 -13.69 29.56
C PRO A 27 9.61 -13.53 28.95
N THR A 28 10.59 -14.05 29.67
CA THR A 28 12.02 -14.10 29.35
C THR A 28 12.30 -14.93 28.09
N ALA A 29 13.12 -14.37 27.20
CA ALA A 29 13.55 -15.01 25.96
C ALA A 29 14.50 -16.19 26.22
N ALA A 30 14.11 -17.39 25.76
CA ALA A 30 14.99 -18.55 25.72
C ALA A 30 15.95 -18.45 24.51
N ARG A 31 17.25 -18.41 24.79
CA ARG A 31 18.33 -18.45 23.79
C ARG A 31 18.30 -19.77 23.02
N ARG A 32 18.04 -19.72 21.72
CA ARG A 32 18.29 -20.84 20.79
C ARG A 32 19.74 -20.81 20.29
N PRO A 33 20.40 -21.97 20.12
CA PRO A 33 21.81 -22.05 19.74
C PRO A 33 22.00 -21.72 18.26
N LEU A 34 23.10 -21.03 17.95
CA LEU A 34 23.56 -20.77 16.58
C LEU A 34 23.94 -22.10 15.90
N SER A 35 23.36 -22.36 14.73
CA SER A 35 23.97 -23.24 13.73
C SER A 35 23.41 -22.99 12.33
N SER A 36 24.34 -23.09 11.37
CA SER A 36 24.19 -23.32 9.92
C SER A 36 24.00 -22.09 9.02
N GLY A 37 24.73 -22.13 7.90
CA GLY A 37 25.18 -20.98 7.09
C GLY A 37 24.10 -19.98 6.72
N GLN A 38 24.41 -18.70 6.90
CA GLN A 38 23.60 -17.63 6.31
C GLN A 38 23.66 -17.75 4.79
N GLU A 39 22.51 -17.99 4.16
CA GLU A 39 22.41 -17.85 2.71
C GLU A 39 22.93 -16.47 2.28
N PRO A 40 23.62 -16.38 1.13
CA PRO A 40 24.14 -15.10 0.66
C PRO A 40 22.98 -14.13 0.42
N LEU A 41 23.09 -12.91 0.97
CA LEU A 41 22.09 -11.87 0.78
C LEU A 41 21.92 -11.54 -0.71
N LYS A 42 20.66 -11.43 -1.14
CA LYS A 42 20.31 -10.96 -2.48
C LYS A 42 20.75 -9.51 -2.67
N LYS A 43 21.09 -9.14 -3.90
CA LYS A 43 21.63 -7.82 -4.26
C LYS A 43 20.69 -7.14 -5.26
N THR A 44 20.40 -5.86 -5.04
CA THR A 44 19.69 -5.05 -6.03
C THR A 44 20.65 -4.65 -7.16
N PRO A 45 20.14 -4.18 -8.31
CA PRO A 45 20.97 -3.62 -9.37
C PRO A 45 21.84 -2.42 -8.94
N LEU A 46 21.49 -1.76 -7.83
CA LEU A 46 22.24 -0.65 -7.25
C LEU A 46 23.24 -1.06 -6.16
N PHE A 47 23.49 -2.36 -5.94
CA PHE A 47 24.36 -2.81 -4.84
C PHE A 47 25.76 -2.17 -4.84
N ASP A 48 26.47 -2.19 -5.97
CA ASP A 48 27.81 -1.59 -6.07
C ASP A 48 27.74 -0.05 -6.07
N PHE A 49 26.65 0.51 -6.62
CA PHE A 49 26.35 1.95 -6.55
C PHE A 49 26.22 2.40 -5.09
N HIS A 50 25.54 1.64 -4.24
CA HIS A 50 25.41 1.96 -2.81
C HIS A 50 26.77 1.99 -2.11
N GLN A 51 27.62 0.99 -2.37
CA GLN A 51 28.94 0.91 -1.74
C GLN A 51 29.83 2.09 -2.13
N SER A 52 29.86 2.45 -3.43
CA SER A 52 30.65 3.58 -3.92
C SER A 52 30.20 4.93 -3.33
N HIS A 53 28.93 5.05 -2.95
CA HIS A 53 28.37 6.25 -2.31
C HIS A 53 28.41 6.19 -0.77
N GLY A 54 29.12 5.22 -0.18
CA GLY A 54 29.29 5.10 1.27
C GLY A 54 28.08 4.50 2.00
N GLY A 55 27.28 3.70 1.31
CA GLY A 55 26.16 2.96 1.87
C GLY A 55 26.63 1.93 2.91
N LYS A 56 26.04 1.99 4.11
CA LYS A 56 26.29 1.02 5.19
C LYS A 56 25.33 -0.16 5.01
N MET A 57 25.81 -1.21 4.36
CA MET A 57 24.99 -2.35 3.94
C MET A 57 24.59 -3.24 5.13
N VAL A 58 23.32 -3.62 5.23
CA VAL A 58 22.77 -4.53 6.24
C VAL A 58 21.86 -5.59 5.60
N SER A 59 21.53 -6.64 6.35
CA SER A 59 20.49 -7.59 5.97
C SER A 59 19.10 -7.00 6.20
N PHE A 60 18.27 -6.98 5.17
CA PHE A 60 16.87 -6.57 5.25
C PHE A 60 16.03 -7.46 4.32
N ALA A 61 15.08 -8.23 4.88
CA ALA A 61 14.24 -9.16 4.13
C ALA A 61 15.02 -10.13 3.19
N GLY A 62 16.24 -10.54 3.59
CA GLY A 62 17.11 -11.40 2.77
C GLY A 62 17.90 -10.66 1.67
N TRP A 63 17.84 -9.33 1.64
CA TRP A 63 18.60 -8.47 0.73
C TRP A 63 19.69 -7.68 1.45
N SER A 64 20.71 -7.28 0.71
CA SER A 64 21.74 -6.35 1.18
C SER A 64 21.42 -4.93 0.74
N LEU A 65 21.01 -4.10 1.69
CA LEU A 65 20.55 -2.72 1.45
C LEU A 65 21.21 -1.74 2.44
N PRO A 66 21.37 -0.46 2.06
CA PRO A 66 21.98 0.53 2.93
C PRO A 66 21.01 0.95 4.05
N VAL A 67 21.40 0.75 5.31
CA VAL A 67 20.65 1.30 6.45
C VAL A 67 20.72 2.83 6.48
N GLN A 68 21.86 3.38 6.06
CA GLN A 68 22.14 4.79 5.86
C GLN A 68 23.39 4.96 4.96
N TYR A 69 23.73 6.21 4.62
CA TYR A 69 24.97 6.57 3.91
C TYR A 69 25.90 7.37 4.84
N ARG A 70 26.57 8.40 4.30
CA ARG A 70 27.49 9.29 5.05
C ARG A 70 26.77 10.11 6.11
N ASP A 71 25.67 10.76 5.72
CA ASP A 71 24.84 11.56 6.62
C ASP A 71 24.17 10.66 7.67
N SER A 72 23.86 11.23 8.84
CA SER A 72 23.06 10.52 9.84
C SER A 72 21.64 10.28 9.32
N HIS A 73 20.96 9.26 9.84
CA HIS A 73 19.57 8.99 9.43
C HIS A 73 18.63 10.16 9.79
N ILE A 74 18.92 10.94 10.83
CA ILE A 74 18.16 12.15 11.21
C ILE A 74 18.35 13.25 10.17
N GLU A 75 19.58 13.51 9.73
CA GLU A 75 19.84 14.50 8.67
C GLU A 75 19.22 14.08 7.34
N SER A 76 19.33 12.80 6.98
CA SER A 76 18.69 12.23 5.78
C SER A 76 17.17 12.35 5.83
N HIS A 77 16.55 12.07 6.98
CA HIS A 77 15.13 12.27 7.21
C HIS A 77 14.74 13.74 6.99
N LEU A 78 15.41 14.68 7.67
CA LEU A 78 15.12 16.11 7.58
C LEU A 78 15.36 16.65 6.16
N HIS A 79 16.37 16.14 5.45
CA HIS A 79 16.63 16.47 4.06
C HIS A 79 15.45 16.04 3.18
N THR A 80 14.92 14.83 3.37
CA THR A 80 13.78 14.31 2.60
C THR A 80 12.56 15.23 2.74
N ARG A 81 12.27 15.73 3.95
CA ARG A 81 11.14 16.65 4.19
C ARG A 81 11.36 18.09 3.68
N ARG A 82 12.61 18.49 3.40
CA ARG A 82 12.95 19.85 2.92
C ARG A 82 13.20 19.91 1.41
N HIS A 83 13.70 18.82 0.83
CA HIS A 83 14.17 18.72 -0.55
C HIS A 83 13.62 17.44 -1.17
N CYS A 84 14.47 16.50 -1.59
CA CYS A 84 14.07 15.15 -1.89
C CYS A 84 15.21 14.15 -1.66
N SER A 85 14.82 12.89 -1.44
CA SER A 85 15.75 11.78 -1.30
C SER A 85 15.39 10.65 -2.25
N LEU A 86 16.43 9.96 -2.73
CA LEU A 86 16.33 8.76 -3.56
C LEU A 86 16.51 7.52 -2.69
N PHE A 87 15.56 6.61 -2.78
CA PHE A 87 15.56 5.32 -2.10
C PHE A 87 15.61 4.19 -3.12
N ASP A 88 16.42 3.18 -2.84
CA ASP A 88 16.37 1.91 -3.57
C ASP A 88 15.35 0.97 -2.90
N VAL A 89 14.27 0.71 -3.62
CA VAL A 89 13.20 -0.21 -3.21
C VAL A 89 13.06 -1.38 -4.18
N SER A 90 14.12 -1.69 -4.93
CA SER A 90 14.13 -2.74 -5.97
C SER A 90 13.96 -4.17 -5.43
N HIS A 91 14.00 -4.34 -4.11
CA HIS A 91 13.76 -5.60 -3.42
C HIS A 91 12.26 -5.94 -3.31
N MET A 92 11.37 -4.97 -3.49
CA MET A 92 9.91 -5.15 -3.48
C MET A 92 9.48 -6.06 -4.63
N LEU A 93 8.43 -6.85 -4.41
CA LEU A 93 7.88 -7.70 -5.46
C LEU A 93 7.07 -6.86 -6.44
N GLN A 94 7.41 -6.92 -7.73
CA GLN A 94 6.63 -6.31 -8.80
C GLN A 94 6.00 -7.40 -9.66
N THR A 95 4.68 -7.37 -9.84
CA THR A 95 3.96 -8.30 -10.72
C THR A 95 3.01 -7.60 -11.68
N LYS A 96 2.74 -8.24 -12.80
CA LYS A 96 1.67 -7.87 -13.74
C LYS A 96 0.63 -8.98 -13.77
N ILE A 97 -0.64 -8.60 -13.66
CA ILE A 97 -1.77 -9.52 -13.83
C ILE A 97 -2.49 -9.19 -15.14
N PHE A 98 -2.50 -10.15 -16.06
CA PHE A 98 -3.11 -10.03 -17.38
C PHE A 98 -4.39 -10.86 -17.49
N GLY A 99 -5.08 -10.70 -18.62
CA GLY A 99 -6.29 -11.44 -18.98
C GLY A 99 -7.57 -10.68 -18.67
N GLN A 100 -8.66 -11.08 -19.31
CA GLN A 100 -9.97 -10.41 -19.14
C GLN A 100 -10.51 -10.49 -17.71
N ASP A 101 -10.16 -11.55 -16.98
CA ASP A 101 -10.58 -11.79 -15.60
C ASP A 101 -9.57 -11.29 -14.54
N ARG A 102 -8.58 -10.48 -14.92
CA ARG A 102 -7.52 -9.97 -14.00
C ARG A 102 -8.08 -9.23 -12.78
N VAL A 103 -9.16 -8.46 -12.95
CA VAL A 103 -9.83 -7.73 -11.87
C VAL A 103 -10.51 -8.71 -10.91
N LYS A 104 -11.23 -9.69 -11.46
CA LYS A 104 -11.88 -10.76 -10.68
C LYS A 104 -10.85 -11.55 -9.86
N LEU A 105 -9.68 -11.83 -10.41
CA LEU A 105 -8.59 -12.45 -9.66
C LEU A 105 -8.16 -11.58 -8.49
N MET A 106 -7.86 -10.31 -8.74
CA MET A 106 -7.35 -9.41 -7.71
C MET A 106 -8.38 -9.20 -6.59
N GLU A 107 -9.64 -8.90 -6.93
CA GLU A 107 -10.74 -8.71 -5.96
C GLU A 107 -11.08 -9.98 -5.17
N SER A 108 -10.68 -11.17 -5.65
CA SER A 108 -10.82 -12.40 -4.85
C SER A 108 -9.78 -12.53 -3.73
N LEU A 109 -8.75 -11.68 -3.74
CA LEU A 109 -7.65 -11.71 -2.79
C LEU A 109 -7.60 -10.44 -1.92
N VAL A 110 -8.05 -9.30 -2.46
CA VAL A 110 -7.91 -7.99 -1.82
C VAL A 110 -9.23 -7.37 -1.36
N VAL A 111 -9.13 -6.36 -0.50
CA VAL A 111 -10.28 -5.60 0.04
C VAL A 111 -10.76 -4.43 -0.84
N GLY A 112 -9.90 -3.90 -1.70
CA GLY A 112 -10.19 -2.68 -2.49
C GLY A 112 -11.04 -2.93 -3.74
N ASP A 113 -11.82 -1.93 -4.14
CA ASP A 113 -12.66 -1.93 -5.35
C ASP A 113 -11.82 -1.73 -6.63
N ILE A 114 -11.21 -2.81 -7.14
CA ILE A 114 -10.27 -2.75 -8.26
C ILE A 114 -10.99 -2.43 -9.58
N ALA A 115 -12.22 -2.89 -9.75
CA ALA A 115 -13.03 -2.62 -10.94
C ALA A 115 -13.34 -1.13 -11.16
N GLU A 116 -13.38 -0.33 -10.09
CA GLU A 116 -13.70 1.10 -10.14
C GLU A 116 -12.46 1.98 -10.40
N LEU A 117 -11.26 1.39 -10.36
CA LEU A 117 -10.03 2.10 -10.70
C LEU A 117 -10.05 2.52 -12.16
N LYS A 118 -9.89 3.83 -12.41
CA LYS A 118 -9.74 4.37 -13.76
C LYS A 118 -8.44 3.90 -14.41
N PRO A 119 -8.32 3.96 -15.75
CA PRO A 119 -7.06 3.72 -16.41
C PRO A 119 -5.92 4.55 -15.81
N ASN A 120 -4.85 3.84 -15.47
CA ASN A 120 -3.65 4.29 -14.78
C ASN A 120 -3.81 4.79 -13.33
N GLN A 121 -4.97 4.55 -12.71
CA GLN A 121 -5.20 4.81 -11.30
C GLN A 121 -4.85 3.59 -10.45
N GLY A 122 -4.23 3.82 -9.30
CA GLY A 122 -3.98 2.81 -8.30
C GLY A 122 -4.58 3.13 -6.94
N THR A 123 -4.46 2.17 -6.04
CA THR A 123 -4.84 2.29 -4.63
C THR A 123 -3.96 1.39 -3.78
N LEU A 124 -3.77 1.78 -2.51
CA LEU A 124 -3.38 0.82 -1.48
C LEU A 124 -4.53 -0.17 -1.30
N THR A 125 -4.22 -1.44 -1.13
CA THR A 125 -5.15 -2.50 -0.79
C THR A 125 -4.43 -3.56 0.04
N LEU A 126 -5.18 -4.53 0.55
CA LEU A 126 -4.67 -5.53 1.50
C LEU A 126 -5.06 -6.91 1.02
N PHE A 127 -4.11 -7.83 0.96
CA PHE A 127 -4.44 -9.26 0.93
C PHE A 127 -4.98 -9.65 2.30
N THR A 128 -6.07 -10.41 2.35
CA THR A 128 -6.68 -10.88 3.61
C THR A 128 -6.87 -12.38 3.63
N ASN A 129 -6.72 -13.00 4.79
CA ASN A 129 -7.09 -14.40 5.01
C ASN A 129 -8.61 -14.53 5.31
N GLU A 130 -9.10 -15.77 5.40
CA GLU A 130 -10.51 -16.07 5.67
C GLU A 130 -10.98 -15.62 7.07
N GLU A 131 -10.05 -15.42 8.01
CA GLU A 131 -10.31 -14.89 9.35
C GLU A 131 -10.37 -13.34 9.36
N GLY A 132 -10.07 -12.71 8.22
CA GLY A 132 -10.08 -11.26 8.05
C GLY A 132 -8.77 -10.56 8.42
N GLY A 133 -7.74 -11.31 8.80
CA GLY A 133 -6.40 -10.79 9.09
C GLY A 133 -5.62 -10.44 7.82
N ILE A 134 -4.66 -9.54 7.93
CA ILE A 134 -3.90 -9.00 6.79
C ILE A 134 -2.73 -9.93 6.45
N ILE A 135 -2.68 -10.43 5.22
CA ILE A 135 -1.58 -11.24 4.70
C ILE A 135 -0.43 -10.36 4.22
N ASP A 136 -0.72 -9.27 3.52
CA ASP A 136 0.24 -8.24 3.14
C ASP A 136 -0.51 -6.98 2.69
N ASP A 137 0.14 -5.82 2.78
CA ASP A 137 -0.32 -4.58 2.14
C ASP A 137 0.39 -4.36 0.79
N LEU A 138 -0.34 -3.85 -0.20
CA LEU A 138 0.16 -3.71 -1.57
C LEU A 138 -0.46 -2.51 -2.27
N ILE A 139 0.26 -1.96 -3.25
CA ILE A 139 -0.29 -1.02 -4.22
C ILE A 139 -0.67 -1.79 -5.48
N VAL A 140 -1.92 -1.63 -5.92
CA VAL A 140 -2.40 -2.14 -7.20
C VAL A 140 -2.83 -0.99 -8.09
N THR A 141 -2.44 -1.05 -9.36
CA THR A 141 -2.79 -0.05 -10.37
C THR A 141 -3.47 -0.69 -11.56
N ASN A 142 -4.64 -0.19 -11.95
CA ASN A 142 -5.30 -0.58 -13.20
C ASN A 142 -4.64 0.16 -14.35
N THR A 143 -3.85 -0.50 -15.20
CA THR A 143 -3.10 0.20 -16.26
C THR A 143 -3.92 0.37 -17.53
N SER A 144 -3.60 1.38 -18.35
CA SER A 144 -4.18 1.52 -19.70
C SER A 144 -3.76 0.42 -20.68
N ASN A 145 -2.75 -0.39 -20.34
CA ASN A 145 -2.17 -1.42 -21.21
C ASN A 145 -2.77 -2.81 -20.91
N GLU A 146 -4.00 -2.84 -20.38
CA GLU A 146 -4.78 -4.06 -20.13
C GLU A 146 -4.16 -5.07 -19.15
N TYR A 147 -3.34 -4.59 -18.21
CA TYR A 147 -2.86 -5.38 -17.07
C TYR A 147 -3.03 -4.62 -15.75
N LEU A 148 -3.05 -5.34 -14.63
CA LEU A 148 -2.87 -4.74 -13.30
C LEU A 148 -1.39 -4.75 -12.94
N TYR A 149 -0.86 -3.61 -12.51
CA TYR A 149 0.50 -3.52 -11.96
C TYR A 149 0.43 -3.56 -10.44
N VAL A 150 1.14 -4.49 -9.83
CA VAL A 150 1.08 -4.74 -8.38
C VAL A 150 2.49 -4.65 -7.80
N VAL A 151 2.61 -3.94 -6.68
CA VAL A 151 3.84 -3.85 -5.87
C VAL A 151 3.52 -4.26 -4.44
N SER A 152 4.19 -5.30 -3.93
CA SER A 152 4.01 -5.82 -2.56
C SER A 152 5.34 -5.97 -1.81
N ASN A 153 5.28 -6.25 -0.51
CA ASN A 153 6.44 -6.16 0.36
C ASN A 153 7.50 -7.23 0.06
N ALA A 154 8.78 -6.82 0.11
CA ALA A 154 9.90 -7.72 -0.11
C ALA A 154 9.95 -8.91 0.87
N GLY A 155 9.59 -8.67 2.15
CA GLY A 155 9.53 -9.71 3.18
C GLY A 155 8.41 -10.73 2.96
N CYS A 156 7.40 -10.38 2.17
CA CYS A 156 6.25 -11.21 1.86
C CYS A 156 6.35 -11.86 0.46
N ARG A 157 7.41 -11.55 -0.31
CA ARG A 157 7.59 -11.96 -1.71
C ARG A 157 7.19 -13.40 -2.00
N GLU A 158 7.72 -14.37 -1.25
CA GLU A 158 7.43 -15.79 -1.49
C GLU A 158 5.98 -16.15 -1.18
N LYS A 159 5.44 -15.59 -0.08
CA LYS A 159 4.05 -15.77 0.34
C LYS A 159 3.08 -15.19 -0.68
N ASP A 160 3.32 -13.97 -1.13
CA ASP A 160 2.44 -13.26 -2.07
C ASP A 160 2.49 -13.88 -3.46
N MET A 161 3.70 -14.26 -3.93
CA MET A 161 3.86 -14.99 -5.19
C MET A 161 3.07 -16.30 -5.15
N ALA A 162 3.17 -17.07 -4.07
CA ALA A 162 2.43 -18.32 -3.92
C ALA A 162 0.91 -18.07 -3.88
N LEU A 163 0.44 -17.07 -3.13
CA LEU A 163 -0.96 -16.69 -3.04
C LEU A 163 -1.54 -16.37 -4.42
N MET A 164 -0.91 -15.45 -5.15
CA MET A 164 -1.36 -15.05 -6.48
C MET A 164 -1.26 -16.20 -7.49
N GLN A 165 -0.18 -16.97 -7.50
CA GLN A 165 0.01 -18.08 -8.44
C GLN A 165 -1.00 -19.21 -8.22
N ASN A 166 -1.34 -19.50 -6.97
CA ASN A 166 -2.38 -20.47 -6.63
C ASN A 166 -3.74 -19.99 -7.13
N LYS A 167 -4.08 -18.71 -6.91
CA LYS A 167 -5.35 -18.14 -7.39
C LYS A 167 -5.43 -18.07 -8.92
N VAL A 168 -4.31 -17.76 -9.61
CA VAL A 168 -4.22 -17.87 -11.08
C VAL A 168 -4.56 -19.30 -11.53
N SER A 169 -3.95 -20.31 -10.89
CA SER A 169 -4.14 -21.72 -11.26
C SER A 169 -5.57 -22.19 -11.00
N GLU A 170 -6.16 -21.78 -9.89
CA GLU A 170 -7.56 -22.02 -9.53
C GLU A 170 -8.51 -21.44 -10.60
N LEU A 171 -8.37 -20.16 -10.93
CA LEU A 171 -9.25 -19.47 -11.88
C LEU A 171 -9.09 -19.98 -13.32
N ARG A 172 -7.87 -20.31 -13.74
CA ARG A 172 -7.64 -20.96 -15.04
C ARG A 172 -8.31 -22.32 -15.14
N SER A 173 -8.25 -23.11 -14.06
CA SER A 173 -8.91 -24.43 -14.01
C SER A 173 -10.43 -24.29 -14.08
N ALA A 174 -10.97 -23.14 -13.66
CA ALA A 174 -12.38 -22.76 -13.81
C ALA A 174 -12.70 -22.07 -15.15
N GLY A 175 -11.76 -22.01 -16.10
CA GLY A 175 -11.95 -21.45 -17.44
C GLY A 175 -11.84 -19.92 -17.55
N CYS A 176 -11.30 -19.23 -16.54
CA CYS A 176 -11.07 -17.78 -16.60
C CYS A 176 -9.79 -17.44 -17.36
N ASP A 177 -9.78 -16.30 -18.05
CA ASP A 177 -8.59 -15.76 -18.72
C ASP A 177 -7.81 -14.86 -17.77
N VAL A 178 -6.77 -15.44 -17.15
CA VAL A 178 -5.85 -14.74 -16.25
C VAL A 178 -4.41 -15.22 -16.46
N ASN A 179 -3.43 -14.34 -16.31
CA ASN A 179 -2.01 -14.70 -16.21
C ASN A 179 -1.29 -13.79 -15.21
N MET A 180 -0.18 -14.26 -14.66
CA MET A 180 0.71 -13.44 -13.84
C MET A 180 2.12 -13.49 -14.40
N GLU A 181 2.80 -12.35 -14.36
CA GLU A 181 4.22 -12.20 -14.68
C GLU A 181 4.92 -11.49 -13.53
N VAL A 182 6.09 -11.98 -13.12
CA VAL A 182 6.98 -11.26 -12.20
C VAL A 182 7.90 -10.37 -13.03
N ILE A 183 8.01 -9.10 -12.65
CA ILE A 183 8.84 -8.12 -13.34
C ILE A 183 10.22 -8.09 -12.67
N ASP A 184 11.27 -8.13 -13.47
CA ASP A 184 12.68 -8.06 -13.01
C ASP A 184 13.26 -6.63 -13.12
N ASN A 185 12.39 -5.62 -13.06
CA ASN A 185 12.78 -4.21 -13.05
C ASN A 185 13.37 -3.84 -11.69
N ALA A 186 14.28 -2.86 -11.67
CA ALA A 186 14.56 -2.12 -10.45
C ALA A 186 13.39 -1.19 -10.09
N LEU A 187 13.33 -0.75 -8.84
CA LEU A 187 12.32 0.18 -8.36
C LEU A 187 13.00 1.25 -7.50
N LEU A 188 12.94 2.50 -7.95
CA LEU A 188 13.51 3.64 -7.24
C LEU A 188 12.40 4.56 -6.76
N ALA A 189 12.48 5.06 -5.54
CA ALA A 189 11.53 6.05 -5.01
C ALA A 189 12.24 7.39 -4.81
N LEU A 190 11.74 8.45 -5.46
CA LEU A 190 12.20 9.83 -5.27
C LEU A 190 11.12 10.60 -4.51
N GLN A 191 11.43 11.00 -3.28
CA GLN A 191 10.42 11.43 -2.30
C GLN A 191 10.85 12.75 -1.65
N GLY A 192 9.92 13.70 -1.51
CA GLY A 192 10.13 15.03 -0.93
C GLY A 192 9.54 16.15 -1.78
N PRO A 193 9.38 17.37 -1.23
CA PRO A 193 8.74 18.50 -1.92
C PRO A 193 9.39 18.90 -3.26
N SER A 194 10.69 18.65 -3.48
CA SER A 194 11.35 18.94 -4.76
C SER A 194 11.40 17.73 -5.72
N ALA A 195 10.88 16.56 -5.33
CA ALA A 195 10.98 15.32 -6.12
C ALA A 195 10.41 15.44 -7.54
N ALA A 196 9.20 15.99 -7.67
CA ALA A 196 8.57 16.16 -8.99
C ALA A 196 9.33 17.15 -9.87
N GLN A 197 9.87 18.24 -9.30
CA GLN A 197 10.69 19.19 -10.04
C GLN A 197 11.97 18.55 -10.56
N VAL A 198 12.65 17.75 -9.73
CA VAL A 198 13.85 17.01 -10.11
C VAL A 198 13.54 16.06 -11.26
N LEU A 199 12.50 15.22 -11.13
CA LEU A 199 12.15 14.26 -12.18
C LEU A 199 11.70 14.94 -13.47
N GLN A 200 11.02 16.09 -13.38
CA GLN A 200 10.52 16.83 -14.55
C GLN A 200 11.62 17.18 -15.55
N ALA A 201 12.86 17.38 -15.10
CA ALA A 201 14.01 17.67 -15.97
C ALA A 201 14.38 16.48 -16.88
N GLY A 202 14.04 15.26 -16.48
CA GLY A 202 14.34 14.03 -17.20
C GLY A 202 13.17 13.45 -17.99
N VAL A 203 11.99 14.07 -18.00
CA VAL A 203 10.79 13.55 -18.66
C VAL A 203 10.14 14.61 -19.55
N SER A 204 9.53 14.19 -20.66
CA SER A 204 8.77 15.06 -21.55
C SER A 204 7.35 15.35 -21.06
N ASP A 205 6.79 14.44 -20.28
CA ASP A 205 5.43 14.49 -19.77
C ASP A 205 5.29 15.56 -18.69
N ASP A 206 4.13 16.24 -18.64
CA ASP A 206 3.84 17.24 -17.61
C ASP A 206 3.43 16.55 -16.30
N LEU A 207 4.37 16.44 -15.36
CA LEU A 207 4.16 15.75 -14.08
C LEU A 207 3.11 16.43 -13.20
N ARG A 208 2.68 17.66 -13.49
CA ARG A 208 1.55 18.30 -12.79
C ARG A 208 0.21 17.62 -13.13
N LYS A 209 0.14 16.90 -14.24
CA LYS A 209 -1.02 16.10 -14.64
C LYS A 209 -1.00 14.68 -14.04
N LEU A 210 0.15 14.25 -13.51
CA LEU A 210 0.30 12.99 -12.80
C LEU A 210 -0.03 13.20 -11.31
N THR A 211 -1.31 13.08 -10.98
CA THR A 211 -1.82 13.26 -9.60
C THR A 211 -1.51 12.06 -8.71
N PHE A 212 -1.61 12.23 -7.39
CA PHE A 212 -1.41 11.16 -6.42
C PHE A 212 -2.20 9.88 -6.79
N MET A 213 -1.54 8.72 -6.64
CA MET A 213 -2.03 7.40 -7.02
C MET A 213 -2.43 7.25 -8.49
N THR A 214 -1.82 8.05 -9.37
CA THR A 214 -1.85 7.81 -10.82
C THR A 214 -0.46 7.52 -11.35
N SER A 215 -0.40 6.90 -12.52
CA SER A 215 0.83 6.43 -13.13
C SER A 215 0.84 6.67 -14.63
N ALA A 216 2.03 6.58 -15.25
CA ALA A 216 2.16 6.51 -16.69
C ALA A 216 3.43 5.76 -17.05
N VAL A 217 3.48 5.23 -18.26
CA VAL A 217 4.73 4.78 -18.88
C VAL A 217 5.32 5.96 -19.64
N MET A 218 6.56 6.31 -19.35
CA MET A 218 7.25 7.45 -19.97
C MET A 218 8.75 7.18 -20.08
N ASP A 219 9.42 7.97 -20.90
CA ASP A 219 10.87 7.95 -21.02
C ASP A 219 11.47 8.83 -19.91
N VAL A 220 12.39 8.27 -19.13
CA VAL A 220 12.97 8.93 -17.94
C VAL A 220 14.48 9.02 -18.09
N PHE A 221 15.02 10.24 -18.19
CA PHE A 221 16.43 10.52 -18.45
C PHE A 221 16.99 9.73 -19.65
N GLY A 222 16.19 9.65 -20.72
CA GLY A 222 16.52 8.92 -21.94
C GLY A 222 16.35 7.39 -21.84
N ILE A 223 15.86 6.86 -20.72
CA ILE A 223 15.54 5.44 -20.55
C ILE A 223 14.08 5.23 -20.97
N PRO A 224 13.82 4.44 -22.04
CA PRO A 224 12.46 4.22 -22.49
C PRO A 224 11.69 3.23 -21.61
N GLY A 225 10.37 3.40 -21.56
CA GLY A 225 9.47 2.41 -20.98
C GLY A 225 9.49 2.31 -19.46
N CYS A 226 9.96 3.34 -18.76
CA CYS A 226 9.85 3.42 -17.30
C CYS A 226 8.39 3.63 -16.88
N ARG A 227 7.95 2.97 -15.82
CA ARG A 227 6.66 3.26 -15.19
C ARG A 227 6.87 4.20 -14.03
N VAL A 228 6.32 5.41 -14.14
CA VAL A 228 6.35 6.41 -13.07
C VAL A 228 4.98 6.44 -12.41
N THR A 229 4.95 6.24 -11.09
CA THR A 229 3.74 6.28 -10.27
C THR A 229 3.89 7.37 -9.23
N ARG A 230 2.90 8.26 -9.10
CA ARG A 230 2.89 9.31 -8.07
C ARG A 230 2.40 8.73 -6.74
N CYS A 231 3.26 7.96 -6.09
CA CYS A 231 3.03 7.33 -4.80
C CYS A 231 4.30 7.42 -3.94
N GLY A 232 4.20 6.93 -2.70
CA GLY A 232 5.27 7.07 -1.75
C GLY A 232 5.01 6.40 -0.42
N TYR A 233 6.06 6.33 0.39
CA TYR A 233 6.05 5.73 1.73
C TYR A 233 6.70 6.65 2.76
N THR A 234 6.48 7.97 2.62
CA THR A 234 7.13 9.01 3.45
C THR A 234 6.15 10.07 3.96
N GLY A 235 4.94 10.11 3.42
CA GLY A 235 3.96 11.19 3.63
C GLY A 235 4.24 12.47 2.84
N GLU A 236 5.39 12.56 2.17
CA GLU A 236 5.69 13.65 1.24
C GLU A 236 5.10 13.38 -0.14
N ASP A 237 5.08 14.42 -0.99
CA ASP A 237 4.96 14.23 -2.42
C ASP A 237 6.17 13.44 -2.96
N GLY A 238 5.98 12.72 -4.07
CA GLY A 238 7.02 11.86 -4.61
C GLY A 238 6.52 10.92 -5.68
N VAL A 239 7.46 10.18 -6.25
CA VAL A 239 7.26 9.20 -7.30
C VAL A 239 8.02 7.92 -7.00
N GLU A 240 7.50 6.81 -7.51
CA GLU A 240 8.23 5.57 -7.71
C GLU A 240 8.42 5.32 -9.20
N ILE A 241 9.61 4.83 -9.57
CA ILE A 241 10.04 4.63 -10.94
C ILE A 241 10.46 3.16 -11.10
N SER A 242 9.60 2.38 -11.75
CA SER A 242 9.96 1.03 -12.20
C SER A 242 10.77 1.16 -13.49
N VAL A 243 12.02 0.73 -13.46
CA VAL A 243 13.02 0.92 -14.51
C VAL A 243 13.67 -0.42 -14.86
N PRO A 244 13.98 -0.72 -16.13
CA PRO A 244 14.77 -1.91 -16.47
C PRO A 244 16.03 -1.99 -15.60
N ALA A 245 16.29 -3.17 -15.02
CA ALA A 245 17.33 -3.34 -13.99
C ALA A 245 18.72 -2.90 -14.48
N GLU A 246 19.04 -3.15 -15.74
CA GLU A 246 20.29 -2.76 -16.40
C GLU A 246 20.45 -1.25 -16.59
N LYS A 247 19.38 -0.47 -16.41
CA LYS A 247 19.37 1.00 -16.50
C LYS A 247 19.23 1.68 -15.14
N ALA A 248 19.11 0.91 -14.05
CA ALA A 248 18.91 1.44 -12.70
C ALA A 248 20.05 2.37 -12.26
N VAL A 249 21.30 1.99 -12.50
CA VAL A 249 22.48 2.80 -12.15
C VAL A 249 22.48 4.13 -12.90
N HIS A 250 22.26 4.09 -14.22
CA HIS A 250 22.16 5.30 -15.05
C HIS A 250 21.08 6.26 -14.53
N LEU A 251 19.90 5.73 -14.19
CA LEU A 251 18.82 6.56 -13.63
C LEU A 251 19.21 7.17 -12.28
N ALA A 252 19.80 6.37 -11.39
CA ALA A 252 20.21 6.84 -10.07
C ALA A 252 21.28 7.94 -10.16
N GLU A 253 22.29 7.75 -11.02
CA GLU A 253 23.33 8.74 -11.29
C GLU A 253 22.75 10.04 -11.86
N ALA A 254 21.89 9.94 -12.88
CA ALA A 254 21.25 11.11 -13.50
C ALA A 254 20.41 11.91 -12.49
N LEU A 255 19.70 11.24 -11.59
CA LEU A 255 18.96 11.92 -10.51
C LEU A 255 19.91 12.60 -9.52
N LEU A 256 21.02 11.95 -9.17
CA LEU A 256 22.02 12.48 -8.22
C LEU A 256 22.84 13.67 -8.76
N GLU A 257 22.84 13.91 -10.07
CA GLU A 257 23.42 15.14 -10.64
C GLU A 257 22.71 16.40 -10.11
N ASN A 258 21.45 16.28 -9.71
CA ASN A 258 20.72 17.36 -9.06
C ASN A 258 21.06 17.45 -7.57
N LYS A 259 21.58 18.61 -7.15
CA LYS A 259 22.02 18.89 -5.76
C LYS A 259 20.90 18.81 -4.71
N GLU A 260 19.65 18.87 -5.13
CA GLU A 260 18.48 18.68 -4.26
C GLU A 260 18.32 17.21 -3.81
N VAL A 261 18.89 16.27 -4.55
CA VAL A 261 18.76 14.83 -4.30
C VAL A 261 19.86 14.35 -3.37
N LYS A 262 19.47 13.62 -2.33
CA LYS A 262 20.40 12.79 -1.54
C LYS A 262 19.93 11.35 -1.49
N LEU A 263 20.86 10.42 -1.32
CA LEU A 263 20.50 9.03 -1.05
C LEU A 263 19.97 8.89 0.39
N ALA A 264 18.94 8.08 0.57
CA ALA A 264 18.38 7.77 1.87
C ALA A 264 18.26 6.24 2.05
N GLY A 265 18.63 5.78 3.24
CA GLY A 265 18.63 4.36 3.60
C GLY A 265 17.41 3.95 4.44
N LEU A 266 17.40 2.68 4.85
CA LEU A 266 16.30 2.06 5.59
C LEU A 266 15.90 2.81 6.88
N ALA A 267 16.87 3.36 7.63
CA ALA A 267 16.57 4.06 8.88
C ALA A 267 15.80 5.38 8.65
N ALA A 268 16.13 6.13 7.60
CA ALA A 268 15.37 7.32 7.22
C ALA A 268 13.98 6.93 6.69
N ARG A 269 13.89 5.86 5.88
CA ARG A 269 12.61 5.33 5.38
C ARG A 269 11.65 4.98 6.52
N ASP A 270 12.13 4.26 7.54
CA ASP A 270 11.28 3.83 8.67
C ASP A 270 10.83 5.01 9.56
N SER A 271 11.68 6.00 9.79
CA SER A 271 11.26 7.19 10.55
C SER A 271 10.25 8.06 9.77
N LEU A 272 10.43 8.23 8.45
CA LEU A 272 9.53 9.01 7.61
C LEU A 272 8.13 8.40 7.53
N ARG A 273 8.03 7.09 7.27
CA ARG A 273 6.75 6.38 7.19
C ARG A 273 6.01 6.41 8.51
N LEU A 274 6.73 6.30 9.63
CA LEU A 274 6.13 6.26 10.96
C LEU A 274 5.50 7.61 11.30
N GLU A 275 6.20 8.71 11.03
CA GLU A 275 5.64 10.06 11.16
C GLU A 275 4.43 10.31 10.26
N ALA A 276 4.41 9.69 9.07
CA ALA A 276 3.28 9.75 8.14
C ALA A 276 2.11 8.83 8.56
N GLY A 277 2.26 8.02 9.60
CA GLY A 277 1.23 7.08 10.06
C GLY A 277 1.02 5.90 9.12
N LEU A 278 2.03 5.52 8.33
CA LEU A 278 1.96 4.39 7.39
C LEU A 278 2.40 3.09 8.09
N CYS A 279 1.57 2.06 7.96
CA CYS A 279 1.80 0.75 8.55
C CYS A 279 3.00 0.05 7.90
N LEU A 280 3.80 -0.61 8.73
CA LEU A 280 4.83 -1.57 8.32
C LEU A 280 4.34 -2.99 8.61
N TYR A 281 4.13 -3.76 7.55
CA TYR A 281 3.74 -5.17 7.67
C TYR A 281 4.77 -5.98 8.50
N GLY A 282 4.27 -6.88 9.33
CA GLY A 282 5.05 -7.70 10.27
C GLY A 282 5.46 -6.97 11.55
N ASN A 283 5.11 -5.68 11.70
CA ASN A 283 5.30 -4.91 12.93
C ASN A 283 3.97 -4.32 13.41
N ASP A 284 3.33 -3.50 12.57
CA ASP A 284 2.10 -2.79 12.95
C ASP A 284 0.83 -3.57 12.56
N ILE A 285 0.93 -4.40 11.52
CA ILE A 285 -0.13 -5.23 10.98
C ILE A 285 0.43 -6.61 10.61
N ASP A 286 -0.39 -7.64 10.76
CA ASP A 286 -0.06 -9.03 10.45
C ASP A 286 -1.33 -9.85 10.21
N GLU A 287 -1.17 -11.17 10.06
CA GLU A 287 -2.26 -12.11 9.78
C GLU A 287 -3.26 -12.27 10.94
N SER A 288 -2.98 -11.70 12.11
CA SER A 288 -3.90 -11.64 13.25
C SER A 288 -4.60 -10.27 13.40
N THR A 289 -4.18 -9.28 12.62
CA THR A 289 -4.68 -7.91 12.67
C THR A 289 -5.63 -7.67 11.51
N THR A 290 -6.88 -7.28 11.79
CA THR A 290 -7.84 -6.91 10.75
C THR A 290 -7.57 -5.50 10.19
N PRO A 291 -8.06 -5.15 8.98
CA PRO A 291 -7.95 -3.80 8.45
C PRO A 291 -8.49 -2.71 9.37
N VAL A 292 -9.54 -3.00 10.14
CA VAL A 292 -10.11 -2.02 11.09
C VAL A 292 -9.17 -1.80 12.29
N GLU A 293 -8.62 -2.87 12.85
CA GLU A 293 -7.67 -2.79 13.97
C GLU A 293 -6.36 -2.09 13.58
N GLY A 294 -5.90 -2.30 12.34
CA GLY A 294 -4.75 -1.61 11.76
C GLY A 294 -5.00 -0.15 11.38
N SER A 295 -6.17 0.44 11.68
CA SER A 295 -6.57 1.79 11.24
C SER A 295 -6.62 1.96 9.71
N LEU A 296 -6.76 0.86 8.97
CA LEU A 296 -6.85 0.76 7.52
C LEU A 296 -8.31 0.55 7.03
N GLY A 297 -9.32 0.81 7.87
CA GLY A 297 -10.74 0.62 7.51
C GLY A 297 -11.19 1.40 6.26
N TRP A 298 -10.47 2.46 5.89
CA TRP A 298 -10.69 3.23 4.66
C TRP A 298 -10.41 2.42 3.38
N THR A 299 -9.70 1.28 3.46
CA THR A 299 -9.48 0.38 2.32
C THR A 299 -10.68 -0.55 2.06
N LEU A 300 -11.69 -0.58 2.93
CA LEU A 300 -12.82 -1.51 2.87
C LEU A 300 -14.03 -1.00 2.08
N GLY A 301 -14.06 0.29 1.71
CA GLY A 301 -15.15 0.90 0.95
C GLY A 301 -15.40 2.38 1.26
N GLU A 302 -16.47 2.94 0.67
CA GLU A 302 -16.77 4.38 0.71
C GLU A 302 -18.20 4.67 1.23
N ILE A 303 -18.35 5.75 2.00
CA ILE A 303 -19.65 6.33 2.38
C ILE A 303 -20.22 7.14 1.22
N THR A 304 -21.42 6.81 0.76
CA THR A 304 -22.07 7.48 -0.38
C THR A 304 -23.12 8.51 0.02
N SER A 305 -23.74 8.37 1.20
CA SER A 305 -24.76 9.29 1.67
C SER A 305 -24.77 9.31 3.20
N GLY A 306 -24.98 10.45 3.84
CA GLY A 306 -25.00 10.51 5.30
C GLY A 306 -25.73 11.72 5.85
N CYS A 307 -26.51 11.52 6.92
CA CYS A 307 -27.19 12.59 7.63
C CYS A 307 -27.48 12.21 9.10
N PRO A 308 -27.64 13.20 10.00
CA PRO A 308 -28.25 12.98 11.30
C PRO A 308 -29.69 12.47 11.14
N SER A 309 -30.04 11.33 11.74
CA SER A 309 -31.41 10.82 11.77
C SER A 309 -32.19 11.44 12.94
N PRO A 310 -33.24 12.23 12.69
CA PRO A 310 -34.05 12.82 13.75
C PRO A 310 -34.79 11.76 14.59
N CYS A 311 -35.26 10.68 13.95
CA CYS A 311 -36.01 9.61 14.59
C CYS A 311 -35.16 8.75 15.53
N LEU A 312 -33.89 8.53 15.18
CA LEU A 312 -32.99 7.66 15.93
C LEU A 312 -32.07 8.42 16.89
N LYS A 313 -32.00 9.75 16.79
CA LYS A 313 -31.06 10.61 17.52
C LYS A 313 -29.61 10.13 17.37
N LYS A 314 -29.28 9.66 16.15
CA LYS A 314 -27.97 9.12 15.74
C LYS A 314 -27.69 9.54 14.31
N ASN A 315 -26.43 9.58 13.90
CA ASN A 315 -26.13 9.72 12.48
C ASN A 315 -26.35 8.39 11.76
N VAL A 316 -26.90 8.47 10.55
CA VAL A 316 -27.03 7.34 9.64
C VAL A 316 -26.41 7.67 8.31
N ALA A 317 -25.82 6.69 7.64
CA ALA A 317 -25.16 6.93 6.37
C ALA A 317 -25.16 5.67 5.53
N MET A 318 -25.36 5.70 4.21
CA MET A 318 -25.21 4.53 3.34
C MET A 318 -23.78 4.50 2.80
N GLY A 319 -23.20 3.32 2.65
CA GLY A 319 -21.89 3.12 2.04
C GLY A 319 -21.81 1.75 1.37
N TYR A 320 -20.80 1.59 0.54
CA TYR A 320 -20.39 0.29 0.06
C TYR A 320 -19.30 -0.25 0.97
N VAL A 321 -19.36 -1.56 1.21
CA VAL A 321 -18.29 -2.32 1.86
C VAL A 321 -18.18 -3.66 1.17
N ASP A 322 -17.01 -4.28 1.26
CA ASP A 322 -16.81 -5.67 0.85
C ASP A 322 -17.89 -6.58 1.49
N GLY A 323 -18.37 -7.57 0.73
CA GLY A 323 -19.37 -8.54 1.16
C GLY A 323 -19.02 -9.20 2.50
N LYS A 324 -17.74 -9.45 2.79
CA LYS A 324 -17.29 -10.00 4.08
C LYS A 324 -17.57 -9.09 5.27
N HIS A 325 -17.62 -7.77 5.04
CA HIS A 325 -17.93 -6.76 6.05
C HIS A 325 -19.40 -6.32 6.04
N SER A 326 -20.22 -6.81 5.10
CA SER A 326 -21.65 -6.43 4.96
C SER A 326 -22.58 -7.01 6.03
N LYS A 327 -22.09 -7.92 6.90
CA LYS A 327 -22.89 -8.56 7.94
C LYS A 327 -23.40 -7.54 8.95
N ILE A 328 -24.69 -7.61 9.28
CA ILE A 328 -25.31 -6.74 10.29
C ILE A 328 -24.63 -6.94 11.64
N GLY A 329 -24.27 -5.83 12.29
CA GLY A 329 -23.56 -5.81 13.57
C GLY A 329 -22.04 -5.71 13.45
N THR A 330 -21.47 -5.80 12.24
CA THR A 330 -20.03 -5.60 12.03
C THR A 330 -19.64 -4.17 12.41
N GLN A 331 -18.62 -4.04 13.25
CA GLN A 331 -18.02 -2.77 13.62
C GLN A 331 -17.07 -2.32 12.51
N LEU A 332 -17.10 -1.04 12.17
CA LEU A 332 -16.21 -0.38 11.22
C LEU A 332 -15.75 0.95 11.79
N LEU A 333 -14.70 1.50 11.20
CA LEU A 333 -14.31 2.89 11.40
C LEU A 333 -14.64 3.68 10.14
N VAL A 334 -15.27 4.85 10.34
CA VAL A 334 -15.63 5.76 9.26
C VAL A 334 -14.94 7.09 9.52
N GLU A 335 -14.27 7.64 8.50
CA GLU A 335 -13.72 8.99 8.60
C GLU A 335 -14.84 10.04 8.47
N VAL A 336 -15.04 10.83 9.52
CA VAL A 336 -15.97 11.96 9.54
C VAL A 336 -15.19 13.22 9.90
N ARG A 337 -15.12 14.17 8.97
CA ARG A 337 -14.39 15.45 9.16
C ARG A 337 -12.94 15.22 9.61
N LYS A 338 -12.21 14.34 8.92
CA LYS A 338 -10.80 13.97 9.21
C LYS A 338 -10.57 13.32 10.59
N LYS A 339 -11.61 12.76 11.19
CA LYS A 339 -11.51 11.99 12.43
C LYS A 339 -12.17 10.63 12.23
N GLN A 340 -11.53 9.57 12.70
CA GLN A 340 -12.14 8.26 12.70
C GLN A 340 -13.21 8.17 13.78
N GLN A 341 -14.40 7.69 13.42
CA GLN A 341 -15.49 7.40 14.33
C GLN A 341 -15.94 5.95 14.14
N GLU A 342 -16.20 5.28 15.25
CA GLU A 342 -16.79 3.94 15.25
C GLU A 342 -18.20 3.98 14.67
N ALA A 343 -18.47 3.07 13.74
CA ALA A 343 -19.76 2.86 13.12
C ALA A 343 -20.09 1.36 13.13
N VAL A 344 -21.38 1.04 13.11
CA VAL A 344 -21.85 -0.35 13.02
C VAL A 344 -22.70 -0.54 11.77
N VAL A 345 -22.47 -1.64 11.04
CA VAL A 345 -23.36 -2.07 9.96
C VAL A 345 -24.73 -2.34 10.56
N SER A 346 -25.75 -1.59 10.14
CA SER A 346 -27.10 -1.73 10.67
C SER A 346 -28.06 -2.20 9.58
N LYS A 347 -29.02 -3.06 9.96
CA LYS A 347 -30.04 -3.57 9.03
C LYS A 347 -30.87 -2.40 8.46
N MET A 348 -31.03 -2.36 7.15
CA MET A 348 -32.02 -1.51 6.50
C MET A 348 -33.41 -2.17 6.47
N PRO A 349 -34.49 -1.37 6.55
CA PRO A 349 -34.50 0.07 6.82
C PRO A 349 -34.14 0.40 8.29
N PHE A 350 -33.47 1.53 8.57
CA PHE A 350 -33.07 1.92 9.95
C PHE A 350 -34.23 2.12 10.90
N VAL A 351 -35.37 2.52 10.33
CA VAL A 351 -36.64 2.72 10.99
C VAL A 351 -37.62 1.77 10.30
N PRO A 352 -38.33 0.91 11.05
CA PRO A 352 -39.29 -0.02 10.47
C PRO A 352 -40.32 0.68 9.59
N THR A 353 -40.48 0.20 8.37
CA THR A 353 -41.46 0.72 7.41
C THR A 353 -42.87 0.33 7.85
N ARG A 354 -43.81 1.28 7.80
CA ARG A 354 -45.24 1.05 8.08
C ARG A 354 -46.04 1.14 6.79
N TYR A 355 -45.61 0.41 5.76
CA TYR A 355 -46.34 0.39 4.49
C TYR A 355 -47.73 -0.17 4.70
N TYR A 356 -48.74 0.51 4.17
CA TYR A 356 -50.09 -0.01 4.11
C TYR A 356 -50.13 -1.16 3.10
N THR A 357 -50.52 -2.35 3.53
CA THR A 357 -50.71 -3.51 2.67
C THR A 357 -52.17 -3.95 2.74
N LEU A 358 -52.81 -4.16 1.59
CA LEU A 358 -54.10 -4.84 1.53
C LEU A 358 -53.91 -6.28 2.03
N LYS A 359 -54.79 -6.73 2.94
CA LYS A 359 -54.74 -8.08 3.51
C LYS A 359 -55.12 -9.13 2.48
#